data_AF-A0A1Q5T2E0-F1
#
_entry.id   AF-A0A1Q5T2E0-F1
#
_cell.length_a   1.000
_cell.length_b   1.000
_cell.length_c   1.000
_cell.angle_alpha   90.00
_cell.angle_beta   90.00
_cell.angle_gamma   90.00
#
_symmetry.space_group_name_H-M   'P 1'
#
loop_
_entity.id
_entity.type
_entity.pdbx_description
1 polymer ?
#
loop_
_entity_poly.entity_id
_entity_poly.type
_entity_poly.pdbx_seq_one_letter_code
_entity_poly.pdbx_strand_id
1 'polypeptide(L)'
;MVDWLSLTVPLAYLGVLIGSLATFSSLYRKRKAQKSATLEAWFPAHLQRDIYFSLMHLDPTSQNEKKTPAVPESVLKAALLRRATEDIRRVMTLRSQKQALSVLLQRGSVGDDLWQRFLRAEKEMEDEVRDVVAEANAYAPGWGQIIFQSANEMLNNDLYRARVAEHQEKVAEEREWWDKKKTSIQEGFMKELNEEKEEGGSTSAQTPATPAKVNEAVPVTTPAKATSVQGSDDDAVLVEADPSVNSPGSPASGGGGGKKKKGKGKK
;
A
#
# COMPACT_ATOMS: atom_id res chain seq x y z
N MET A 1 -15.65 73.57 -22.70
CA MET A 1 -16.60 72.45 -22.81
C MET A 1 -15.79 71.17 -22.70
N VAL A 2 -16.23 70.19 -21.91
CA VAL A 2 -15.52 68.90 -21.78
C VAL A 2 -15.85 68.07 -23.02
N ASP A 3 -14.83 67.63 -23.75
CA ASP A 3 -15.02 66.75 -24.91
C ASP A 3 -15.29 65.32 -24.44
N TRP A 4 -16.57 65.06 -24.11
CA TRP A 4 -17.06 63.75 -23.69
C TRP A 4 -16.73 62.64 -24.69
N LEU A 5 -16.59 62.96 -25.99
CA LEU A 5 -16.15 62.02 -27.01
C LEU A 5 -14.70 61.56 -26.83
N SER A 6 -13.76 62.46 -26.49
CA SER A 6 -12.34 62.07 -26.36
C SER A 6 -12.09 61.23 -25.11
N LEU A 7 -12.95 61.35 -24.09
CA LEU A 7 -12.87 60.57 -22.86
C LEU A 7 -13.58 59.21 -22.98
N THR A 8 -14.72 59.15 -23.68
CA THR A 8 -15.51 57.90 -23.81
C THR A 8 -14.88 56.89 -24.73
N VAL A 9 -14.18 57.31 -25.80
CA VAL A 9 -13.55 56.39 -26.76
C VAL A 9 -12.47 55.49 -26.12
N PRO A 10 -11.50 56.00 -25.33
CA PRO A 10 -10.53 55.16 -24.62
C PRO A 10 -11.17 54.23 -23.57
N LEU A 11 -12.20 54.72 -22.84
CA LEU A 11 -12.92 53.92 -21.86
C LEU A 11 -13.73 52.79 -22.52
N ALA A 12 -14.36 53.06 -23.67
CA ALA A 12 -15.07 52.05 -24.44
C ALA A 12 -14.11 51.00 -25.00
N TYR A 13 -12.93 51.40 -25.51
CA TYR A 13 -11.88 50.47 -25.94
C TYR A 13 -11.44 49.55 -24.81
N LEU A 14 -11.18 50.11 -23.62
CA LEU A 14 -10.80 49.32 -22.45
C LEU A 14 -11.94 48.38 -22.00
N GLY A 15 -13.20 48.83 -22.06
CA GLY A 15 -14.36 48.01 -21.76
C GLY A 15 -14.51 46.81 -22.71
N VAL A 16 -14.31 47.03 -24.01
CA VAL A 16 -14.30 45.95 -25.02
C VAL A 16 -13.13 44.99 -24.80
N LEU A 17 -11.95 45.50 -24.46
CA LEU A 17 -10.77 44.69 -24.19
C LEU A 17 -10.93 43.82 -22.93
N ILE A 18 -11.42 44.41 -21.83
CA ILE A 18 -11.70 43.66 -20.60
C ILE A 18 -12.85 42.68 -20.81
N GLY A 19 -13.91 43.09 -21.54
CA GLY A 19 -15.04 42.22 -21.86
C GLY A 19 -14.64 41.02 -22.71
N SER A 20 -13.83 41.23 -23.76
CA SER A 20 -13.31 40.16 -24.60
C SER A 20 -12.34 39.23 -23.84
N LEU A 21 -11.48 39.78 -22.97
CA LEU A 21 -10.59 38.97 -22.14
C LEU A 21 -11.36 38.15 -21.09
N ALA A 22 -12.36 38.75 -20.43
CA ALA A 22 -13.17 38.07 -19.42
C ALA A 22 -14.02 36.96 -20.05
N THR A 23 -14.64 37.22 -21.20
CA THR A 23 -15.41 36.21 -21.95
C THR A 23 -14.50 35.08 -22.40
N PHE A 24 -13.34 35.35 -23.00
CA PHE A 24 -12.37 34.33 -23.39
C PHE A 24 -11.85 33.51 -22.20
N SER A 25 -11.45 34.16 -21.10
CA SER A 25 -10.99 33.50 -19.87
C SER A 25 -12.07 32.59 -19.29
N SER A 26 -13.32 33.07 -19.22
CA SER A 26 -14.44 32.26 -18.73
C SER A 26 -14.73 31.06 -19.62
N LEU A 27 -14.74 31.24 -20.94
CA LEU A 27 -15.00 30.17 -21.91
C LEU A 27 -13.87 29.13 -21.89
N TYR A 28 -12.61 29.58 -21.86
CA TYR A 28 -11.45 28.70 -21.79
C TYR A 28 -11.43 27.90 -20.48
N ARG A 29 -11.68 28.53 -19.33
CA ARG A 29 -11.75 27.83 -18.04
C ARG A 29 -12.92 26.86 -17.99
N LYS A 30 -14.09 27.24 -18.52
CA LYS A 30 -15.25 26.32 -18.65
C LYS A 30 -14.91 25.13 -19.54
N ARG A 31 -14.31 25.35 -20.71
CA ARG A 31 -13.87 24.27 -21.61
C ARG A 31 -12.83 23.36 -20.97
N LYS A 32 -11.84 23.93 -20.28
CA LYS A 32 -10.81 23.17 -19.55
C LYS A 32 -11.44 22.33 -18.43
N ALA A 33 -12.37 22.90 -17.67
CA ALA A 33 -13.11 22.19 -16.63
C ALA A 33 -13.97 21.05 -17.20
N GLN A 34 -14.69 21.27 -18.30
CA GLN A 34 -15.49 20.25 -18.98
C GLN A 34 -14.62 19.11 -19.53
N LYS A 35 -13.50 19.42 -20.20
CA LYS A 35 -12.54 18.41 -20.65
C LYS A 35 -12.01 17.57 -19.50
N SER A 36 -11.75 18.20 -18.37
CA SER A 36 -11.35 17.49 -17.18
C SER A 36 -12.51 16.63 -16.64
N ALA A 37 -13.74 17.14 -16.58
CA ALA A 37 -14.91 16.43 -16.04
C ALA A 37 -15.32 15.21 -16.87
N THR A 38 -15.04 15.19 -18.18
CA THR A 38 -15.29 14.03 -19.05
C THR A 38 -14.25 12.92 -18.92
N LEU A 39 -13.19 13.12 -18.15
CA LEU A 39 -12.21 12.08 -17.89
C LEU A 39 -12.83 10.99 -17.02
N GLU A 40 -12.46 9.75 -17.31
CA GLU A 40 -12.87 8.58 -16.54
C GLU A 40 -12.48 8.72 -15.07
N ALA A 41 -13.36 8.22 -14.18
CA ALA A 41 -13.09 8.16 -12.76
C ALA A 41 -11.88 7.25 -12.46
N TRP A 42 -11.05 7.64 -11.48
CA TRP A 42 -9.86 6.86 -11.11
C TRP A 42 -10.23 5.52 -10.45
N PHE A 43 -11.26 5.55 -9.60
CA PHE A 43 -11.77 4.37 -8.92
C PHE A 43 -13.10 3.94 -9.51
N PRO A 44 -13.42 2.63 -9.44
CA PRO A 44 -14.75 2.15 -9.77
C PRO A 44 -15.80 2.73 -8.81
N ALA A 45 -17.07 2.58 -9.20
CA ALA A 45 -18.22 2.99 -8.40
C ALA A 45 -18.10 2.48 -6.94
N HIS A 46 -18.52 3.32 -5.99
CA HIS A 46 -18.36 3.03 -4.58
C HIS A 46 -19.52 2.23 -4.02
N LEU A 47 -19.43 0.90 -4.12
CA LEU A 47 -20.51 -0.01 -3.71
C LEU A 47 -20.97 0.19 -2.27
N GLN A 48 -20.06 0.29 -1.29
CA GLN A 48 -20.42 0.36 0.13
C GLN A 48 -21.12 1.68 0.49
N ARG A 49 -20.71 2.79 -0.14
CA ARG A 49 -21.40 4.08 -0.06
C ARG A 49 -22.79 4.00 -0.66
N ASP A 50 -22.92 3.41 -1.85
CA ASP A 50 -24.20 3.30 -2.53
C ASP A 50 -25.16 2.38 -1.73
N ILE A 51 -24.66 1.32 -1.10
CA ILE A 51 -25.40 0.49 -0.13
C ILE A 51 -25.84 1.33 1.06
N TYR A 52 -24.94 2.06 1.70
CA TYR A 52 -25.26 2.91 2.85
C TYR A 52 -26.35 3.94 2.52
N PHE A 53 -26.21 4.67 1.40
CA PHE A 53 -27.25 5.60 0.99
C PHE A 53 -28.55 4.88 0.61
N SER A 54 -28.51 3.73 -0.05
CA SER A 54 -29.74 2.97 -0.31
C SER A 54 -30.45 2.58 0.99
N LEU A 55 -29.71 2.16 2.02
CA LEU A 55 -30.26 1.84 3.34
C LEU A 55 -30.86 3.08 4.03
N MET A 56 -30.23 4.24 3.90
CA MET A 56 -30.75 5.51 4.42
C MET A 56 -32.06 5.93 3.72
N HIS A 57 -32.14 5.79 2.39
CA HIS A 57 -33.33 6.14 1.62
C HIS A 57 -34.48 5.13 1.76
N LEU A 58 -34.18 3.90 2.23
CA LEU A 58 -35.18 2.89 2.57
C LEU A 58 -35.89 3.17 3.91
N ASP A 59 -35.39 4.11 4.72
CA ASP A 59 -35.99 4.44 6.02
C ASP A 59 -37.40 5.05 5.82
N PRO A 60 -38.47 4.43 6.38
CA PRO A 60 -39.87 4.81 6.17
C PRO A 60 -40.25 6.25 6.56
N THR A 61 -39.35 7.01 7.20
CA THR A 61 -39.58 8.44 7.48
C THR A 61 -39.70 9.29 6.22
N SER A 62 -39.21 8.79 5.08
CA SER A 62 -39.12 9.55 3.83
C SER A 62 -40.36 9.40 2.93
N GLN A 63 -41.16 8.34 3.08
CA GLN A 63 -42.37 8.15 2.27
C GLN A 63 -43.51 7.51 3.06
N ASN A 64 -44.68 8.13 2.91
CA ASN A 64 -45.95 7.87 3.57
C ASN A 64 -46.62 6.54 3.17
N GLU A 65 -45.87 5.46 2.94
CA GLU A 65 -46.43 4.17 2.54
C GLU A 65 -46.01 3.02 3.46
N LYS A 66 -47.05 2.47 4.08
CA LYS A 66 -47.07 1.38 5.04
C LYS A 66 -46.25 0.18 4.55
N LYS A 67 -45.32 -0.31 5.40
CA LYS A 67 -44.74 -1.68 5.46
C LYS A 67 -43.31 -1.93 4.95
N THR A 68 -42.36 -1.02 5.15
CA THR A 68 -40.95 -1.43 5.30
C THR A 68 -40.54 -1.35 6.78
N PRO A 69 -39.92 -2.40 7.35
CA PRO A 69 -39.40 -2.33 8.72
C PRO A 69 -38.31 -1.26 8.76
N ALA A 70 -38.38 -0.35 9.74
CA ALA A 70 -37.35 0.67 9.95
C ALA A 70 -35.99 -0.02 10.10
N VAL A 71 -35.01 0.42 9.31
CA VAL A 71 -33.65 -0.14 9.38
C VAL A 71 -33.07 0.20 10.73
N PRO A 72 -32.61 -0.77 11.54
CA PRO A 72 -32.05 -0.48 12.85
C PRO A 72 -30.76 0.34 12.69
N GLU A 73 -30.57 1.32 13.57
CA GLU A 73 -29.41 2.22 13.57
C GLU A 73 -28.07 1.44 13.65
N SER A 74 -28.07 0.26 14.28
CA SER A 74 -26.90 -0.62 14.34
C SER A 74 -26.44 -1.08 12.95
N VAL A 75 -27.37 -1.32 12.02
CA VAL A 75 -27.06 -1.70 10.63
C VAL A 75 -26.52 -0.51 9.85
N LEU A 76 -27.06 0.69 10.07
CA LEU A 76 -26.55 1.92 9.45
C LEU A 76 -25.12 2.24 9.92
N LYS A 77 -24.85 2.12 11.22
CA LYS A 77 -23.50 2.28 11.80
C LYS A 77 -22.52 1.24 11.25
N ALA A 78 -22.96 -0.02 11.11
CA ALA A 78 -22.14 -1.07 10.51
C ALA A 78 -21.86 -0.81 9.02
N ALA A 79 -22.85 -0.34 8.26
CA ALA A 79 -22.69 0.03 6.86
C ALA A 79 -21.71 1.21 6.70
N LEU A 80 -21.80 2.23 7.57
CA LEU A 80 -20.85 3.34 7.60
C LEU A 80 -19.42 2.86 7.90
N LEU A 81 -19.24 1.91 8.81
CA LEU A 81 -17.93 1.30 9.08
C LEU A 81 -17.37 0.55 7.87
N ARG A 82 -18.21 -0.16 7.11
CA ARG A 82 -17.79 -0.84 5.87
C ARG A 82 -17.44 0.16 4.76
N ARG A 83 -18.16 1.29 4.67
CA ARG A 83 -17.80 2.42 3.80
C ARG A 83 -16.42 2.98 4.18
N ALA A 84 -16.22 3.32 5.46
CA ALA A 84 -14.94 3.82 5.97
C ALA A 84 -13.76 2.86 5.75
N THR A 85 -13.99 1.54 5.81
CA THR A 85 -12.96 0.52 5.53
C THR A 85 -12.53 0.54 4.06
N GLU A 86 -13.49 0.69 3.15
CA GLU A 86 -13.20 0.82 1.72
C GLU A 86 -12.50 2.16 1.41
N ASP A 87 -12.92 3.26 2.04
CA ASP A 87 -12.26 4.56 1.90
C ASP A 87 -10.79 4.50 2.32
N ILE A 88 -10.46 3.86 3.45
CA ILE A 88 -9.06 3.66 3.85
C ILE A 88 -8.29 2.84 2.81
N ARG A 89 -8.90 1.77 2.29
CA ARG A 89 -8.28 0.96 1.23
C ARG A 89 -7.92 1.83 0.02
N ARG A 90 -8.84 2.70 -0.41
CA ARG A 90 -8.64 3.64 -1.52
C ARG A 90 -7.60 4.72 -1.17
N VAL A 91 -7.62 5.29 0.03
CA VAL A 91 -6.58 6.24 0.50
C VAL A 91 -5.19 5.60 0.51
N MET A 92 -5.06 4.36 1.01
CA MET A 92 -3.77 3.66 1.04
C MET A 92 -3.24 3.38 -0.36
N THR A 93 -4.13 3.03 -1.30
CA THR A 93 -3.75 2.82 -2.72
C THR A 93 -3.36 4.13 -3.40
N LEU A 94 -4.08 5.24 -3.20
CA LEU A 94 -3.66 6.55 -3.70
C LEU A 94 -2.29 6.94 -3.15
N ARG A 95 -2.07 6.77 -1.84
CA ARG A 95 -0.81 7.15 -1.20
C ARG A 95 0.38 6.37 -1.76
N SER A 96 0.23 5.06 -1.99
CA SER A 96 1.30 4.25 -2.58
C SER A 96 1.54 4.61 -4.06
N GLN A 97 0.48 4.87 -4.82
CA GLN A 97 0.57 5.24 -6.24
C GLN A 97 1.16 6.64 -6.46
N LYS A 98 0.91 7.60 -5.55
CA LYS A 98 1.40 9.00 -5.66
C LYS A 98 2.91 9.06 -5.86
N GLN A 99 3.66 8.31 -5.07
CA GLN A 99 5.12 8.30 -5.13
C GLN A 99 5.62 7.74 -6.46
N ALA A 100 5.05 6.63 -6.92
CA ALA A 100 5.41 6.02 -8.20
C ALA A 100 5.07 6.95 -9.37
N LEU A 101 3.87 7.53 -9.39
CA LEU A 101 3.41 8.43 -10.46
C LEU A 101 4.23 9.72 -10.53
N SER A 102 4.59 10.31 -9.39
CA SER A 102 5.44 11.52 -9.37
C SER A 102 6.79 11.29 -10.04
N VAL A 103 7.39 10.11 -9.84
CA VAL A 103 8.67 9.74 -10.46
C VAL A 103 8.52 9.48 -11.96
N LEU A 104 7.44 8.82 -12.38
CA LEU A 104 7.15 8.58 -13.80
C LEU A 104 6.85 9.88 -14.56
N LEU A 105 6.16 10.83 -13.92
CA LEU A 105 5.88 12.14 -14.51
C LEU A 105 7.16 12.94 -14.78
N GLN A 106 8.12 12.93 -13.86
CA GLN A 106 9.43 13.57 -14.05
C GLN A 106 10.23 12.95 -15.20
N ARG A 107 10.04 11.65 -15.45
CA ARG A 107 10.64 10.95 -16.60
C ARG A 107 9.92 11.20 -17.92
N GLY A 108 8.76 11.86 -17.91
CA GLY A 108 7.96 12.14 -19.10
C GLY A 108 7.29 10.89 -19.70
N SER A 109 7.30 9.74 -19.01
CA SER A 109 6.67 8.50 -19.50
C SER A 109 5.16 8.45 -19.26
N VAL A 110 4.61 9.40 -18.50
CA VAL A 110 3.19 9.53 -18.16
C VAL A 110 2.70 10.92 -18.55
N GLY A 111 1.50 11.00 -19.13
CA GLY A 111 0.89 12.26 -19.54
C GLY A 111 0.38 13.10 -18.36
N ASP A 112 0.37 14.43 -18.53
CA ASP A 112 -0.18 15.40 -17.55
C ASP A 112 -1.67 15.17 -17.26
N ASP A 113 -2.42 14.64 -18.22
CA ASP A 113 -3.83 14.26 -18.05
C ASP A 113 -4.02 13.22 -16.93
N LEU A 114 -3.17 12.18 -16.90
CA LEU A 114 -3.24 11.14 -15.87
C LEU A 114 -2.94 11.71 -14.48
N TRP A 115 -1.96 12.62 -14.41
CA TRP A 115 -1.62 13.30 -13.17
C TRP A 115 -2.77 14.19 -12.67
N GLN A 116 -3.45 14.91 -13.57
CA GLN A 116 -4.64 15.69 -13.23
C GLN A 116 -5.81 14.80 -12.76
N ARG A 117 -6.00 13.62 -13.37
CA ARG A 117 -7.00 12.63 -12.90
C ARG A 117 -6.66 12.13 -11.50
N PHE A 118 -5.39 11.81 -11.24
CA PHE A 118 -4.92 11.38 -9.93
C PHE A 118 -5.17 12.44 -8.85
N LEU A 119 -4.82 13.70 -9.11
CA LEU A 119 -5.06 14.81 -8.17
C LEU A 119 -6.55 15.04 -7.90
N ARG A 120 -7.41 14.84 -8.90
CA ARG A 120 -8.86 14.87 -8.69
C ARG A 120 -9.30 13.74 -7.76
N ALA A 121 -8.86 12.52 -8.02
CA ALA A 121 -9.22 11.37 -7.22
C ALA A 121 -8.74 11.51 -5.77
N GLU A 122 -7.56 12.10 -5.56
CA GLU A 122 -7.07 12.45 -4.23
C GLU A 122 -8.03 13.43 -3.53
N LYS A 123 -8.43 14.50 -4.21
CA LYS A 123 -9.37 15.47 -3.64
C LYS A 123 -10.76 14.87 -3.37
N GLU A 124 -11.29 14.08 -4.31
CA GLU A 124 -12.58 13.40 -4.16
C GLU A 124 -12.56 12.45 -2.95
N MET A 125 -11.46 11.72 -2.77
CA MET A 125 -11.27 10.84 -1.61
C MET A 125 -11.13 11.62 -0.29
N GLU A 126 -10.45 12.76 -0.29
CA GLU A 126 -10.38 13.61 0.90
C GLU A 126 -11.75 14.16 1.30
N ASP A 127 -12.56 14.56 0.32
CA ASP A 127 -13.93 15.04 0.57
C ASP A 127 -14.81 13.91 1.09
N GLU A 128 -14.73 12.70 0.52
CA GLU A 128 -15.41 11.50 1.01
C GLU A 128 -15.02 11.17 2.47
N VAL A 129 -13.73 11.22 2.79
CA VAL A 129 -13.24 11.00 4.17
C VAL A 129 -13.81 12.05 5.13
N ARG A 130 -13.87 13.33 4.74
CA ARG A 130 -14.47 14.39 5.56
C ARG A 130 -15.97 14.15 5.78
N ASP A 131 -16.68 13.73 4.74
CA ASP A 131 -18.11 13.43 4.83
C ASP A 131 -18.37 12.25 5.78
N VAL A 132 -17.58 11.18 5.70
CA VAL A 132 -17.69 10.05 6.64
C VAL A 132 -17.39 10.46 8.08
N VAL A 133 -16.41 11.34 8.33
CA VAL A 133 -16.17 11.89 9.68
C VAL A 133 -17.37 12.69 10.17
N ALA A 134 -17.96 13.54 9.30
CA ALA A 134 -19.12 14.35 9.65
C ALA A 134 -20.35 13.48 9.96
N GLU A 135 -20.62 12.47 9.13
CA GLU A 135 -21.70 11.50 9.34
C GLU A 135 -21.49 10.68 10.62
N ALA A 136 -20.27 10.21 10.88
CA ALA A 136 -19.96 9.49 12.11
C ALA A 136 -20.22 10.37 13.35
N ASN A 137 -19.82 11.64 13.31
CA ASN A 137 -20.10 12.57 14.40
C ASN A 137 -21.61 12.88 14.55
N ALA A 138 -22.39 12.77 13.48
CA ALA A 138 -23.84 12.93 13.53
C ALA A 138 -24.52 11.76 14.27
N TYR A 139 -24.02 10.53 14.13
CA TYR A 139 -24.51 9.38 14.89
C TYR A 139 -24.06 9.40 16.36
N ALA A 140 -22.80 9.75 16.61
CA ALA A 140 -22.25 9.80 17.97
C ALA A 140 -21.13 10.86 18.06
N PRO A 141 -21.24 11.84 18.97
CA PRO A 141 -20.22 12.87 19.14
C PRO A 141 -18.84 12.28 19.42
N GLY A 142 -17.83 12.67 18.65
CA GLY A 142 -16.45 12.18 18.79
C GLY A 142 -16.16 10.86 18.07
N TRP A 143 -17.18 10.18 17.52
CA TRP A 143 -16.97 8.92 16.80
C TRP A 143 -16.14 9.10 15.53
N GLY A 144 -16.23 10.25 14.87
CA GLY A 144 -15.44 10.55 13.68
C GLY A 144 -13.93 10.55 13.90
N GLN A 145 -13.45 10.70 15.14
CA GLN A 145 -12.01 10.62 15.46
C GLN A 145 -11.49 9.18 15.48
N ILE A 146 -12.35 8.22 15.84
CA ILE A 146 -11.96 6.81 16.04
C ILE A 146 -12.41 5.89 14.91
N ILE A 147 -13.42 6.29 14.11
CA ILE A 147 -14.00 5.44 13.06
C ILE A 147 -12.94 4.92 12.08
N PHE A 148 -12.02 5.78 11.66
CA PHE A 148 -10.94 5.41 10.74
C PHE A 148 -9.82 4.60 11.42
N GLN A 149 -9.63 4.73 12.74
CA GLN A 149 -8.73 3.83 13.47
C GLN A 149 -9.30 2.41 13.47
N SER A 150 -10.59 2.26 13.80
CA SER A 150 -11.28 0.96 13.76
C SER A 150 -11.32 0.38 12.35
N ALA A 151 -11.61 1.20 11.33
CA ALA A 151 -11.65 0.76 9.93
C ALA A 151 -10.28 0.29 9.43
N ASN A 152 -9.18 0.92 9.86
CA ASN A 152 -7.83 0.49 9.52
C ASN A 152 -7.51 -0.90 10.11
N GLU A 153 -7.86 -1.12 11.38
CA GLU A 153 -7.67 -2.42 12.02
C GLU A 153 -8.54 -3.51 11.38
N MET A 154 -9.77 -3.20 10.99
CA MET A 154 -10.64 -4.11 10.23
C MET A 154 -10.02 -4.47 8.87
N LEU A 155 -9.52 -3.48 8.13
CA LEU A 155 -8.87 -3.72 6.84
C LEU A 155 -7.63 -4.63 6.99
N ASN A 156 -6.79 -4.36 7.99
CA ASN A 156 -5.60 -5.16 8.26
C ASN A 156 -5.97 -6.59 8.67
N ASN A 157 -7.03 -6.77 9.45
CA ASN A 157 -7.54 -8.08 9.82
C ASN A 157 -8.06 -8.85 8.59
N ASP A 158 -8.84 -8.20 7.74
CA ASP A 158 -9.39 -8.78 6.51
C ASP A 158 -8.25 -9.24 5.58
N LEU A 159 -7.22 -8.39 5.38
CA LEU A 159 -6.03 -8.72 4.58
C LEU A 159 -5.23 -9.89 5.17
N TYR A 160 -5.07 -9.91 6.50
CA TYR A 160 -4.35 -10.99 7.17
C TYR A 160 -5.08 -12.33 7.03
N ARG A 161 -6.41 -12.34 7.26
CA ARG A 161 -7.23 -13.55 7.11
C ARG A 161 -7.23 -14.07 5.68
N ALA A 162 -7.33 -13.18 4.69
CA ALA A 162 -7.26 -13.56 3.28
C ALA A 162 -5.93 -14.26 2.94
N ARG A 163 -4.81 -13.71 3.42
CA ARG A 163 -3.49 -14.33 3.21
C ARG A 163 -3.35 -15.68 3.91
N VAL A 164 -3.83 -15.81 5.14
CA VAL A 164 -3.83 -17.10 5.86
C VAL A 164 -4.70 -18.14 5.13
N ALA A 165 -5.86 -17.74 4.61
CA ALA A 165 -6.72 -18.62 3.82
C ALA A 165 -6.02 -19.09 2.53
N GLU A 166 -5.36 -18.18 1.79
CA GLU A 166 -4.59 -18.53 0.59
C GLU A 166 -3.47 -19.53 0.89
N HIS A 167 -2.75 -19.34 2.01
CA HIS A 167 -1.73 -20.31 2.44
C HIS A 167 -2.35 -21.65 2.80
N GLN A 168 -3.50 -21.65 3.48
CA GLN A 168 -4.18 -22.87 3.89
C GLN A 168 -4.68 -23.69 2.68
N GLU A 169 -5.11 -23.04 1.60
CA GLU A 169 -5.52 -23.70 0.36
C GLU A 169 -4.35 -24.44 -0.31
N LYS A 170 -3.14 -23.86 -0.28
CA LYS A 170 -1.92 -24.48 -0.85
C LYS A 170 -1.44 -25.72 -0.10
N VAL A 171 -1.80 -25.87 1.18
CA VAL A 171 -1.35 -26.99 2.03
C VAL A 171 -1.74 -28.35 1.43
N ALA A 172 -2.93 -28.47 0.82
CA ALA A 172 -3.38 -29.74 0.23
C ALA A 172 -2.53 -30.14 -0.98
N GLU A 173 -2.28 -29.19 -1.88
CA GLU A 173 -1.45 -29.42 -3.07
C GLU A 173 0.01 -29.72 -2.69
N GLU A 174 0.56 -28.98 -1.73
CA GLU A 174 1.90 -29.22 -1.21
C GLU A 174 2.01 -30.60 -0.55
N ARG A 175 0.95 -31.05 0.13
CA ARG A 175 0.91 -32.38 0.74
C ARG A 175 0.94 -33.49 -0.29
N GLU A 176 0.11 -33.39 -1.32
CA GLU A 176 0.10 -34.37 -2.42
C GLU A 176 1.42 -34.39 -3.17
N TRP A 177 2.03 -33.24 -3.41
CA TRP A 177 3.35 -33.13 -4.02
C TRP A 177 4.42 -33.78 -3.14
N TRP A 178 4.38 -33.54 -1.84
CA TRP A 178 5.34 -34.11 -0.89
C TRP A 178 5.22 -35.62 -0.79
N ASP A 179 3.99 -36.15 -0.74
CA ASP A 179 3.76 -37.59 -0.67
C ASP A 179 4.25 -38.30 -1.95
N LYS A 180 4.02 -37.72 -3.15
CA LYS A 180 4.58 -38.21 -4.43
C LYS A 180 6.12 -38.18 -4.45
N LYS A 181 6.72 -37.13 -3.90
CA LYS A 181 8.17 -37.01 -3.79
C LYS A 181 8.75 -38.05 -2.83
N LYS A 182 8.04 -38.31 -1.72
CA LYS A 182 8.45 -39.33 -0.75
C LYS A 182 8.41 -40.73 -1.35
N THR A 183 7.38 -41.07 -2.12
CA THR A 183 7.32 -42.38 -2.79
C THR A 183 8.44 -42.53 -3.81
N SER A 184 8.73 -41.50 -4.63
CA SER A 184 9.85 -41.57 -5.58
C SER A 184 11.21 -41.72 -4.90
N ILE A 185 11.41 -41.08 -3.73
CA ILE A 185 12.64 -41.23 -2.94
C ILE A 185 12.74 -42.65 -2.37
N GLN A 186 11.63 -43.21 -1.86
CA GLN A 186 11.60 -44.58 -1.34
C GLN A 186 11.89 -45.62 -2.43
N GLU A 187 11.35 -45.42 -3.63
CA GLU A 187 11.62 -46.28 -4.79
C GLU A 187 13.09 -46.20 -5.22
N GLY A 188 13.68 -44.99 -5.28
CA GLY A 188 15.10 -44.80 -5.58
C GLY A 188 16.02 -45.50 -4.57
N PHE A 189 15.75 -45.33 -3.28
CA PHE A 189 16.53 -45.97 -2.21
C PHE A 189 16.43 -47.50 -2.23
N MET A 190 15.23 -48.06 -2.47
CA MET A 190 15.03 -49.50 -2.60
C MET A 190 15.76 -50.08 -3.82
N LYS A 191 15.86 -49.32 -4.91
CA LYS A 191 16.60 -49.71 -6.11
C LYS A 191 18.10 -49.76 -5.83
N GLU A 192 18.66 -48.73 -5.19
CA GLU A 192 20.08 -48.68 -4.82
C GLU A 192 20.47 -49.84 -3.87
N LEU A 193 19.63 -50.14 -2.87
CA LEU A 193 19.85 -51.27 -1.96
C LEU A 193 19.81 -52.64 -2.66
N ASN A 194 19.06 -52.77 -3.75
CA ASN A 194 18.99 -54.00 -4.52
C ASN A 194 20.21 -54.14 -5.45
N GLU A 195 20.69 -53.03 -6.02
CA GLU A 195 21.92 -52.97 -6.81
C GLU A 195 23.16 -53.25 -5.93
N GLU A 196 23.25 -52.70 -4.71
CA GLU A 196 24.32 -53.03 -3.75
C GLU A 196 24.30 -54.51 -3.30
N LYS A 197 23.12 -55.13 -3.23
CA LYS A 197 23.00 -56.57 -2.92
C LYS A 197 23.43 -57.47 -4.07
N GLU A 198 23.35 -57.01 -5.31
CA GLU A 198 23.84 -57.76 -6.48
C GLU A 198 25.36 -57.59 -6.68
N GLU A 199 25.97 -56.49 -6.22
CA GLU A 199 27.43 -56.29 -6.25
C GLU A 199 28.17 -56.87 -5.00
N GLY A 200 27.46 -57.23 -3.94
CA GLY A 200 28.01 -57.65 -2.64
C GLY A 200 28.22 -59.16 -2.42
N GLY A 201 28.72 -59.90 -3.42
CA GLY A 201 28.95 -61.35 -3.33
C GLY A 201 30.41 -61.79 -3.51
N SER A 202 31.25 -61.73 -2.47
CA SER A 202 32.34 -62.69 -2.12
C SER A 202 33.44 -62.08 -1.24
N THR A 203 33.48 -62.40 0.07
CA THR A 203 34.62 -63.11 0.71
C THR A 203 34.32 -63.54 2.15
N SER A 204 34.88 -64.68 2.54
CA SER A 204 34.49 -65.58 3.62
C SER A 204 35.09 -65.31 5.02
N ALA A 205 34.33 -65.74 6.05
CA ALA A 205 34.72 -66.50 7.26
C ALA A 205 35.76 -65.95 8.28
N GLN A 206 35.33 -65.76 9.55
CA GLN A 206 35.56 -66.68 10.69
C GLN A 206 35.03 -66.11 12.04
N THR A 207 34.40 -66.99 12.81
CA THR A 207 33.87 -66.95 14.20
C THR A 207 34.99 -67.21 15.27
N PRO A 208 34.77 -67.35 16.61
CA PRO A 208 33.58 -67.18 17.50
C PRO A 208 33.84 -66.54 18.91
N ALA A 209 32.74 -66.40 19.67
CA ALA A 209 32.57 -66.77 21.11
C ALA A 209 32.30 -65.65 22.17
N THR A 210 31.06 -65.66 22.65
CA THR A 210 30.48 -65.08 23.90
C THR A 210 31.08 -65.73 25.17
N PRO A 211 30.93 -65.22 26.44
CA PRO A 211 29.64 -64.83 27.05
C PRO A 211 29.61 -63.72 28.16
N ALA A 212 28.38 -63.27 28.44
CA ALA A 212 27.78 -62.97 29.76
C ALA A 212 28.12 -61.68 30.59
N LYS A 213 27.10 -60.81 30.67
CA LYS A 213 26.32 -60.38 31.86
C LYS A 213 27.00 -59.57 32.99
N VAL A 214 26.42 -58.39 33.28
CA VAL A 214 25.83 -57.90 34.58
C VAL A 214 26.06 -56.39 34.81
N ASN A 215 24.92 -55.69 34.88
CA ASN A 215 24.49 -54.55 35.70
C ASN A 215 25.28 -53.22 35.89
N GLU A 216 24.44 -52.17 35.83
CA GLU A 216 24.26 -51.06 36.78
C GLU A 216 24.96 -49.70 36.58
N ALA A 217 24.10 -48.68 36.79
CA ALA A 217 24.33 -47.32 37.27
C ALA A 217 24.75 -46.20 36.28
N VAL A 218 23.76 -45.33 36.01
CA VAL A 218 23.85 -43.85 35.78
C VAL A 218 24.65 -43.17 36.93
N PRO A 219 25.11 -41.88 36.88
CA PRO A 219 24.87 -40.81 35.89
C PRO A 219 26.03 -39.77 35.65
N VAL A 220 25.69 -38.70 34.90
CA VAL A 220 26.18 -37.30 34.93
C VAL A 220 27.39 -36.85 34.07
N THR A 221 27.18 -35.67 33.44
CA THR A 221 28.11 -34.56 33.07
C THR A 221 28.57 -34.39 31.59
N THR A 222 27.84 -33.49 30.91
CA THR A 222 28.21 -32.29 30.11
C THR A 222 29.69 -31.84 29.98
N PRO A 223 30.05 -30.93 29.05
CA PRO A 223 30.65 -31.22 27.73
C PRO A 223 32.01 -30.53 27.49
N ALA A 224 32.80 -30.98 26.50
CA ALA A 224 33.79 -30.12 25.83
C ALA A 224 34.31 -30.77 24.53
N LYS A 225 34.03 -30.16 23.38
CA LYS A 225 34.81 -30.35 22.15
C LYS A 225 35.16 -28.99 21.57
N ALA A 226 36.47 -28.76 21.46
CA ALA A 226 37.10 -27.69 20.72
C ALA A 226 37.03 -27.96 19.19
N THR A 227 36.88 -26.86 18.44
CA THR A 227 37.52 -26.54 17.13
C THR A 227 37.69 -27.65 16.08
N SER A 228 37.05 -27.48 14.91
CA SER A 228 37.73 -27.09 13.64
C SER A 228 36.87 -27.37 12.38
N VAL A 229 36.55 -26.30 11.65
CA VAL A 229 36.62 -26.06 10.18
C VAL A 229 36.06 -27.12 9.18
N GLN A 230 35.08 -26.72 8.35
CA GLN A 230 35.17 -26.53 6.87
C GLN A 230 33.90 -26.91 6.07
N GLY A 231 33.54 -26.07 5.07
CA GLY A 231 32.59 -26.34 3.97
C GLY A 231 31.57 -25.22 3.78
N SER A 232 31.92 -24.08 3.14
CA SER A 232 31.92 -23.80 1.68
C SER A 232 30.53 -23.74 1.06
N ASP A 233 30.02 -22.53 0.78
CA ASP A 233 29.64 -22.04 -0.56
C ASP A 233 29.11 -20.59 -0.44
N ASP A 234 29.93 -19.65 -0.93
CA ASP A 234 29.66 -18.22 -1.07
C ASP A 234 29.04 -17.94 -2.44
N ASP A 235 27.97 -17.14 -2.49
CA ASP A 235 27.62 -16.34 -3.68
C ASP A 235 27.32 -14.90 -3.22
N ALA A 236 28.38 -14.11 -3.13
CA ALA A 236 28.34 -12.68 -2.89
C ALA A 236 29.41 -11.99 -3.75
N VAL A 237 28.95 -11.51 -4.91
CA VAL A 237 29.30 -10.25 -5.58
C VAL A 237 30.57 -9.53 -5.08
N LEU A 238 31.58 -9.43 -5.94
CA LEU A 238 32.58 -8.37 -5.86
C LEU A 238 32.96 -7.80 -7.22
N VAL A 239 33.03 -6.47 -7.21
CA VAL A 239 33.40 -5.50 -8.25
C VAL A 239 34.91 -5.24 -8.18
N GLU A 240 35.57 -5.00 -9.32
CA GLU A 240 36.78 -4.16 -9.50
C GLU A 240 37.15 -4.14 -11.02
N ALA A 241 37.79 -3.16 -11.67
CA ALA A 241 38.27 -1.81 -11.36
C ALA A 241 38.62 -1.03 -12.67
N ASP A 242 38.43 0.30 -12.64
CA ASP A 242 39.08 1.50 -13.26
C ASP A 242 40.16 1.42 -14.40
N PRO A 243 40.45 2.50 -15.22
CA PRO A 243 40.88 3.82 -14.70
C PRO A 243 40.64 5.13 -15.53
N SER A 244 40.64 6.25 -14.77
CA SER A 244 41.16 7.61 -15.07
C SER A 244 40.39 8.53 -16.04
N VAL A 245 39.98 9.74 -15.60
CA VAL A 245 40.72 11.03 -15.73
C VAL A 245 40.07 12.17 -14.90
N ASN A 246 40.93 12.97 -14.24
CA ASN A 246 40.77 14.36 -13.75
C ASN A 246 39.89 14.73 -12.52
N SER A 247 40.61 15.08 -11.44
CA SER A 247 40.24 16.06 -10.36
C SER A 247 40.49 17.51 -10.85
N PRO A 248 40.24 18.64 -10.10
CA PRO A 248 39.82 18.79 -8.70
C PRO A 248 38.79 19.93 -8.41
N GLY A 249 38.34 20.05 -7.15
CA GLY A 249 38.08 21.38 -6.57
C GLY A 249 36.85 21.55 -5.66
N SER A 250 37.01 21.28 -4.37
CA SER A 250 36.39 22.07 -3.29
C SER A 250 37.51 22.66 -2.43
N PRO A 251 37.36 23.89 -1.96
CA PRO A 251 37.34 24.14 -0.52
C PRO A 251 36.30 25.22 -0.17
N ALA A 252 35.86 25.50 1.05
CA ALA A 252 35.92 24.88 2.36
C ALA A 252 34.96 25.71 3.24
N SER A 253 34.40 25.12 4.30
CA SER A 253 33.72 25.86 5.36
C SER A 253 34.72 26.62 6.23
N GLY A 254 34.33 27.77 6.78
CA GLY A 254 35.06 28.36 7.90
C GLY A 254 34.56 29.72 8.40
N GLY A 255 33.62 29.69 9.35
CA GLY A 255 33.77 30.43 10.62
C GLY A 255 33.48 31.94 10.70
N GLY A 256 32.38 32.27 11.40
CA GLY A 256 32.41 33.14 12.58
C GLY A 256 32.30 34.67 12.41
N GLY A 257 31.41 35.30 13.20
CA GLY A 257 31.51 36.74 13.48
C GLY A 257 30.18 37.42 13.80
N GLY A 258 29.95 37.74 15.08
CA GLY A 258 28.69 38.26 15.59
C GLY A 258 28.46 39.78 15.53
N LYS A 259 27.44 40.19 16.30
CA LYS A 259 26.97 41.55 16.66
C LYS A 259 26.29 42.39 15.56
N LYS A 260 25.00 42.66 15.75
CA LYS A 260 24.56 43.99 16.24
C LYS A 260 23.10 44.04 16.70
N LYS A 261 22.99 44.56 17.92
CA LYS A 261 21.85 45.06 18.69
C LYS A 261 21.18 46.24 17.99
N LYS A 262 19.85 46.28 17.91
CA LYS A 262 19.09 47.55 17.88
C LYS A 262 17.70 47.35 18.48
N GLY A 263 17.56 47.79 19.73
CA GLY A 263 16.24 47.99 20.32
C GLY A 263 15.59 49.25 19.78
N LYS A 264 14.25 49.26 19.82
CA LYS A 264 13.46 50.48 20.03
C LYS A 264 12.08 50.07 20.51
N GLY A 265 11.86 50.15 21.82
CA GLY A 265 10.52 50.40 22.34
C GLY A 265 10.18 51.88 22.16
N LYS A 266 8.90 52.22 22.04
CA LYS A 266 8.14 52.91 23.10
C LYS A 266 6.78 53.35 22.57
N LYS A 267 5.82 53.24 23.50
CA LYS A 267 4.53 53.92 23.63
C LYS A 267 3.39 53.37 22.79
#